data_AF-A0A0U2ZA64-F1
#
_entry.id   AF-A0A0U2ZA64-F1
#
_cell.length_a   1.000
_cell.length_b   1.000
_cell.length_c   1.000
_cell.angle_alpha   90.00
_cell.angle_beta   90.00
_cell.angle_gamma   90.00
#
_symmetry.space_group_name_H-M   'P 1'
#
loop_
_entity.id
_entity.type
_entity.pdbx_description
1 polymer ?
#
loop_
_entity_poly.entity_id
_entity_poly.type
_entity_poly.pdbx_seq_one_letter_code
_entity_poly.pdbx_strand_id
1 'polypeptide(L)'
;MRQTQAIALVLLLGGLGYALWVLYSQPHLQLSAGQANHAPTQTAPLAPVKAAPDVTLSAINMPAPTNTADAPDLTSVSRLPEVNDEEIYIPPISPSVAAPAYHGDLSDHQAYLVHQSAQITQMKQDYIAAVDKKVARLESLLKKGIRHQLPAEQLQEARDKIQGLRAMQAQLRHELAQ
;
A
#
# COMPACT_ATOMS: atom_id res chain seq x y z
N MET A 1 6.60 -55.80 -12.98
CA MET A 1 6.25 -54.44 -12.50
C MET A 1 7.16 -53.95 -11.36
N ARG A 2 8.50 -54.02 -11.49
CA ARG A 2 9.42 -53.55 -10.43
C ARG A 2 10.60 -52.68 -10.91
N GLN A 3 10.84 -52.57 -12.22
CA GLN A 3 12.00 -51.83 -12.75
C GLN A 3 11.72 -50.35 -13.06
N THR A 4 10.47 -49.94 -13.22
CA THR A 4 10.11 -48.54 -13.51
C THR A 4 10.16 -47.62 -12.28
N GLN A 5 10.10 -48.17 -11.06
CA GLN A 5 10.16 -47.39 -9.83
C GLN A 5 11.59 -46.96 -9.44
N ALA A 6 12.62 -47.71 -9.86
CA ALA A 6 14.01 -47.37 -9.55
C ALA A 6 14.50 -46.14 -10.35
N ILE A 7 14.03 -45.95 -11.58
CA ILE A 7 14.48 -44.86 -12.47
C ILE A 7 13.91 -43.51 -12.03
N ALA A 8 12.65 -43.49 -11.55
CA ALA A 8 12.03 -42.27 -11.05
C ALA A 8 12.73 -41.70 -9.81
N LEU A 9 13.31 -42.57 -8.96
CA LEU A 9 13.98 -42.16 -7.72
C LEU A 9 15.35 -41.54 -7.98
N VAL A 10 16.09 -42.02 -8.99
CA VAL A 10 17.40 -41.47 -9.38
C VAL A 10 17.27 -40.08 -10.01
N LEU A 11 16.21 -39.82 -10.78
CA LEU A 11 15.95 -38.51 -11.36
C LEU A 11 15.54 -37.46 -10.31
N LEU A 12 14.79 -37.87 -9.28
CA LEU A 12 14.41 -36.99 -8.17
C LEU A 12 15.60 -36.59 -7.30
N LEU A 13 16.53 -37.51 -7.00
CA LEU A 13 17.74 -37.15 -6.24
C LEU A 13 18.75 -36.33 -7.07
N GLY A 14 18.89 -36.62 -8.36
CA GLY A 14 19.77 -35.84 -9.26
C GLY A 14 19.30 -34.40 -9.47
N GLY A 15 17.98 -34.19 -9.61
CA GLY A 15 17.40 -32.86 -9.76
C GLY A 15 17.55 -31.98 -8.51
N LEU A 16 17.40 -32.57 -7.31
CA LEU A 16 17.54 -31.83 -6.06
C LEU A 16 18.99 -31.40 -5.81
N GLY A 17 19.96 -32.27 -6.12
CA GLY A 17 21.38 -31.96 -6.01
C GLY A 17 21.82 -30.85 -6.97
N TYR A 18 21.29 -30.84 -8.19
CA TYR A 18 21.58 -29.79 -9.17
C TYR A 18 21.00 -28.43 -8.75
N ALA A 19 19.78 -28.41 -8.22
CA ALA A 19 19.16 -27.17 -7.71
C ALA A 19 19.96 -26.57 -6.54
N LEU A 20 20.47 -27.40 -5.63
CA LEU A 20 21.31 -26.94 -4.52
C LEU A 20 22.67 -26.41 -5.00
N TRP A 21 23.28 -27.05 -6.01
CA TRP A 21 24.56 -26.61 -6.57
C TRP A 21 24.46 -25.27 -7.29
N VAL A 22 23.36 -25.01 -8.01
CA VAL A 22 23.10 -23.70 -8.64
C VAL A 22 22.90 -22.59 -7.61
N LEU A 23 22.21 -22.88 -6.49
CA LEU A 23 22.00 -21.90 -5.42
C LEU A 23 23.30 -21.60 -4.65
N TYR A 24 24.17 -22.60 -4.48
CA TYR A 24 25.47 -22.44 -3.82
C TYR A 24 26.53 -21.78 -4.72
N SER A 25 26.40 -21.91 -6.05
CA SER A 25 27.34 -21.32 -7.01
C SER A 25 27.04 -19.87 -7.37
N GLN A 26 26.06 -19.22 -6.71
CA GLN A 26 25.84 -17.79 -6.90
C GLN A 26 27.00 -17.00 -6.26
N PRO A 27 27.73 -16.19 -7.02
CA PRO A 27 28.73 -15.31 -6.45
C PRO A 27 28.05 -14.30 -5.53
N HIS A 28 28.64 -14.08 -4.37
CA HIS A 28 28.27 -13.02 -3.44
C HIS A 28 28.14 -11.70 -4.22
N LEU A 29 26.99 -11.03 -4.06
CA LEU A 29 26.80 -9.67 -4.53
C LEU A 29 27.92 -8.82 -3.91
N GLN A 30 28.93 -8.46 -4.70
CA GLN A 30 29.88 -7.43 -4.31
C GLN A 30 29.09 -6.14 -4.16
N LEU A 31 28.88 -5.71 -2.91
CA LEU A 31 28.57 -4.33 -2.63
C LEU A 31 29.70 -3.51 -3.26
N SER A 32 29.35 -2.77 -4.30
CA SER A 32 30.24 -1.78 -4.89
C SER A 32 30.60 -0.79 -3.78
N ALA A 33 31.78 -0.96 -3.20
CA ALA A 33 32.40 0.04 -2.36
C ALA A 33 32.69 1.24 -3.28
N GLY A 34 31.68 2.11 -3.42
CA GLY A 34 31.83 3.43 -3.98
C GLY A 34 32.91 4.14 -3.18
N GLN A 35 34.07 4.23 -3.81
CA GLN A 35 35.29 4.83 -3.34
C GLN A 35 35.05 6.31 -3.02
N ALA A 36 34.67 6.60 -1.78
CA ALA A 36 34.65 7.96 -1.25
C ALA A 36 36.08 8.31 -0.81
N ASN A 37 36.89 8.74 -1.78
CA ASN A 37 38.10 9.51 -1.51
C ASN A 37 37.70 10.80 -0.78
N HIS A 38 37.69 10.79 0.55
CA HIS A 38 37.64 12.01 1.35
C HIS A 38 39.07 12.45 1.67
N ALA A 39 39.59 13.35 0.84
CA ALA A 39 40.67 14.24 1.23
C ALA A 39 40.19 15.15 2.39
N PRO A 40 41.04 15.46 3.38
CA PRO A 40 40.67 16.29 4.51
C PRO A 40 40.49 17.73 4.02
N THR A 41 39.26 18.23 3.98
CA THR A 41 39.01 19.63 3.62
C THR A 41 38.99 20.45 4.90
N GLN A 42 39.97 21.36 4.98
CA GLN A 42 40.11 22.36 6.02
C GLN A 42 38.90 23.30 6.07
N THR A 43 38.53 23.67 7.29
CA THR A 43 37.57 24.70 7.66
C THR A 43 38.00 26.08 7.14
N ALA A 44 37.11 26.74 6.39
CA ALA A 44 37.15 28.18 6.12
C ALA A 44 35.76 28.80 6.37
N PRO A 45 35.68 30.03 6.89
CA PRO A 45 34.46 30.57 7.51
C PRO A 45 33.45 31.12 6.50
N LEU A 46 32.18 31.05 6.92
CA LEU A 46 30.96 31.37 6.17
C LEU A 46 30.86 32.87 5.81
N ALA A 47 30.61 33.14 4.53
CA ALA A 47 30.13 34.44 4.05
C ALA A 47 28.59 34.53 4.15
N PRO A 48 27.99 35.73 4.30
CA PRO A 48 26.58 35.89 4.61
C PRO A 48 25.70 35.69 3.36
N VAL A 49 24.69 34.84 3.50
CA VAL A 49 23.66 34.59 2.47
C VAL A 49 22.75 35.81 2.35
N LYS A 50 22.75 36.41 1.16
CA LYS A 50 21.81 37.45 0.72
C LYS A 50 20.42 36.82 0.52
N ALA A 51 19.43 37.32 1.24
CA ALA A 51 18.04 36.90 1.14
C ALA A 51 17.51 37.06 -0.30
N ALA A 52 16.98 35.97 -0.87
CA ALA A 52 16.18 36.00 -2.08
C ALA A 52 14.70 36.25 -1.69
N PRO A 53 13.97 37.10 -2.43
CA PRO A 53 12.63 37.51 -2.06
C PRO A 53 11.59 36.40 -2.31
N ASP A 54 10.61 36.40 -1.42
CA ASP A 54 9.29 35.74 -1.46
C ASP A 54 8.78 35.37 -2.86
N VAL A 55 8.45 34.10 -3.07
CA VAL A 55 7.58 33.68 -4.16
C VAL A 55 6.14 33.80 -3.67
N THR A 56 5.56 34.98 -3.84
CA THR A 56 4.11 35.19 -3.79
C THR A 56 3.43 34.35 -4.87
N LEU A 57 2.61 33.37 -4.48
CA LEU A 57 1.66 32.73 -5.39
C LEU A 57 0.54 33.73 -5.71
N SER A 58 0.63 34.36 -6.88
CA SER A 58 -0.46 35.17 -7.44
C SER A 58 -1.66 34.27 -7.79
N ALA A 59 -2.80 34.57 -7.18
CA ALA A 59 -4.10 34.03 -7.53
C ALA A 59 -4.41 34.31 -9.01
N ILE A 60 -4.70 33.27 -9.78
CA ILE A 60 -5.21 33.40 -11.15
C ILE A 60 -6.70 33.74 -11.04
N ASN A 61 -7.01 35.03 -11.08
CA ASN A 61 -8.35 35.54 -11.35
C ASN A 61 -8.68 35.27 -12.82
N MET A 62 -9.52 34.27 -13.10
CA MET A 62 -10.06 34.03 -14.44
C MET A 62 -11.42 34.73 -14.58
N PRO A 63 -11.62 35.61 -15.59
CA PRO A 63 -12.87 36.34 -15.78
C PRO A 63 -13.98 35.43 -16.34
N ALA A 64 -15.21 35.64 -15.86
CA ALA A 64 -16.42 35.00 -16.35
C ALA A 64 -16.72 35.40 -17.80
N PRO A 65 -17.12 34.47 -18.69
CA PRO A 65 -17.61 34.82 -20.01
C PRO A 65 -19.08 35.26 -19.95
N THR A 66 -19.30 36.52 -20.30
CA THR A 66 -20.60 37.15 -20.58
C THR A 66 -21.31 36.50 -21.77
N ASN A 67 -22.59 36.15 -21.56
CA ASN A 67 -23.55 35.79 -22.62
C ASN A 67 -23.76 36.95 -23.61
N THR A 68 -23.84 36.66 -24.91
CA THR A 68 -24.86 37.20 -25.84
C THR A 68 -24.92 36.30 -27.09
N ALA A 69 -26.14 36.10 -27.57
CA ALA A 69 -26.65 35.08 -28.48
C ALA A 69 -26.22 35.20 -29.95
N ASP A 70 -26.21 34.05 -30.66
CA ASP A 70 -27.06 33.87 -31.84
C ASP A 70 -27.21 32.36 -32.16
N ALA A 71 -28.45 31.93 -32.42
CA ALA A 71 -28.80 30.55 -32.74
C ALA A 71 -28.68 30.26 -34.24
N PRO A 72 -28.54 28.99 -34.65
CA PRO A 72 -29.75 28.40 -35.21
C PRO A 72 -30.07 26.99 -34.70
N ASP A 73 -31.36 26.75 -34.82
CA ASP A 73 -32.21 25.62 -34.46
C ASP A 73 -31.66 24.23 -34.85
N LEU A 74 -31.49 23.35 -33.86
CA LEU A 74 -31.38 21.90 -34.06
C LEU A 74 -32.22 21.18 -33.00
N THR A 75 -33.45 20.88 -33.40
CA THR A 75 -34.28 19.72 -33.00
C THR A 75 -34.17 19.25 -31.55
N SER A 76 -35.23 19.58 -30.80
CA SER A 76 -35.63 19.03 -29.51
C SER A 76 -35.49 17.50 -29.43
N VAL A 77 -34.39 17.03 -28.86
CA VAL A 77 -34.33 15.71 -28.24
C VAL A 77 -34.97 15.88 -26.86
N SER A 78 -36.09 15.19 -26.66
CA SER A 78 -36.79 15.10 -25.38
C SER A 78 -35.79 14.73 -24.28
N ARG A 79 -35.39 15.72 -23.46
CA ARG A 79 -34.58 15.50 -22.26
C ARG A 79 -35.39 14.60 -21.34
N LEU A 80 -34.96 13.34 -21.18
CA LEU A 80 -35.29 12.61 -19.98
C LEU A 80 -34.82 13.45 -18.78
N PRO A 81 -35.54 13.44 -17.64
CA PRO A 81 -35.08 14.10 -16.44
C PRO A 81 -33.67 13.59 -16.13
N GLU A 82 -32.71 14.51 -16.16
CA GLU A 82 -31.35 14.25 -15.71
C GLU A 82 -31.43 13.95 -14.21
N VAL A 83 -31.39 12.67 -13.85
CA VAL A 83 -31.21 12.24 -12.46
C VAL A 83 -29.76 12.56 -12.11
N ASN A 84 -29.51 13.78 -11.67
CA ASN A 84 -28.21 14.22 -11.21
C ASN A 84 -28.37 14.92 -9.86
N ASP A 85 -28.76 14.12 -8.86
CA ASP A 85 -28.71 14.49 -7.45
C ASP A 85 -28.09 13.35 -6.63
N GLU A 86 -27.16 12.59 -7.21
CA GLU A 86 -26.37 11.63 -6.44
C GLU A 86 -25.19 12.41 -5.84
N GLU A 87 -25.46 13.05 -4.69
CA GLU A 87 -24.46 13.72 -3.86
C GLU A 87 -23.28 12.76 -3.67
N ILE A 88 -22.18 13.02 -4.38
CA ILE A 88 -21.00 12.14 -4.38
C ILE A 88 -20.52 12.05 -2.94
N TYR A 89 -20.73 10.89 -2.32
CA TYR A 89 -20.32 10.65 -0.95
C TYR A 89 -18.79 10.67 -0.88
N ILE A 90 -18.25 11.76 -0.31
CA ILE A 90 -16.84 11.87 0.04
C ILE A 90 -16.72 11.46 1.52
N PRO A 91 -16.05 10.33 1.84
CA PRO A 91 -15.83 9.97 3.23
C PRO A 91 -14.97 11.05 3.92
N PRO A 92 -15.25 11.39 5.18
CA PRO A 92 -14.42 12.34 5.91
C PRO A 92 -12.98 11.85 6.00
N ILE A 93 -12.02 12.70 5.65
CA ILE A 93 -10.59 12.44 5.84
C ILE A 93 -10.28 12.73 7.31
N SER A 94 -10.12 11.68 8.11
CA SER A 94 -9.63 11.84 9.47
C SER A 94 -8.17 12.31 9.46
N PRO A 95 -7.77 13.25 10.33
CA PRO A 95 -6.37 13.61 10.48
C PRO A 95 -5.55 12.39 10.90
N SER A 96 -4.37 12.21 10.30
CA SER A 96 -3.45 11.16 10.73
C SER A 96 -2.86 11.53 12.10
N VAL A 97 -2.94 10.59 13.04
CA VAL A 97 -2.20 10.70 14.29
C VAL A 97 -0.74 10.41 13.96
N ALA A 98 0.15 11.34 14.30
CA ALA A 98 1.59 11.13 14.11
C ALA A 98 2.04 9.92 14.93
N ALA A 99 2.84 9.05 14.33
CA ALA A 99 3.45 7.95 15.06
C ALA A 99 4.35 8.51 16.18
N PRO A 100 4.33 7.91 17.38
CA PRO A 100 5.18 8.35 18.47
C PRO A 100 6.65 8.24 18.07
N ALA A 101 7.40 9.32 18.27
CA ALA A 101 8.85 9.35 18.04
C ALA A 101 9.58 8.59 19.15
N TYR A 102 10.73 8.01 18.83
CA TYR A 102 11.61 7.43 19.85
C TYR A 102 12.28 8.55 20.65
N HIS A 103 12.16 8.50 21.98
CA HIS A 103 12.72 9.49 22.91
C HIS A 103 13.77 8.90 23.87
N GLY A 104 14.20 7.65 23.65
CA GLY A 104 15.26 7.02 24.43
C GLY A 104 16.66 7.47 23.99
N ASP A 105 17.69 6.91 24.63
CA ASP A 105 19.07 7.13 24.24
C ASP A 105 19.30 6.58 22.82
N LEU A 106 19.85 7.42 21.94
CA LEU A 106 20.17 7.08 20.56
C LEU A 106 21.44 6.21 20.44
N SER A 107 22.28 6.19 21.48
CA SER A 107 23.43 5.31 21.55
C SER A 107 23.07 3.89 22.02
N ASP A 108 21.91 3.71 22.66
CA ASP A 108 21.38 2.41 23.02
C ASP A 108 20.60 1.79 21.85
N HIS A 109 21.35 1.10 20.99
CA HIS A 109 20.79 0.37 19.85
C HIS A 109 19.77 -0.70 20.26
N GLN A 110 19.96 -1.36 21.41
CA GLN A 110 19.06 -2.43 21.84
C GLN A 110 17.71 -1.86 22.26
N ALA A 111 17.69 -0.75 22.99
CA ALA A 111 16.47 -0.03 23.36
C ALA A 111 15.71 0.45 22.11
N TYR A 112 16.44 0.94 21.10
CA TYR A 112 15.83 1.32 19.82
C TYR A 112 15.15 0.14 19.12
N LEU A 113 15.82 -1.02 19.02
CA LEU A 113 15.25 -2.22 18.39
C LEU A 113 13.98 -2.71 19.10
N VAL A 114 13.95 -2.66 20.43
CA VAL A 114 12.75 -3.03 21.22
C VAL A 114 11.60 -2.06 20.95
N HIS A 115 11.87 -0.76 20.89
CA HIS A 115 10.85 0.22 20.53
C HIS A 115 10.32 0.01 19.10
N GLN A 116 11.20 -0.25 18.14
CA GLN A 116 10.82 -0.51 16.76
C GLN A 116 9.97 -1.78 16.62
N SER A 117 10.34 -2.87 17.29
CA SER A 117 9.56 -4.11 17.26
C SER A 117 8.19 -3.94 17.93
N ALA A 118 8.10 -3.17 19.02
CA ALA A 118 6.83 -2.82 19.64
C ALA A 118 5.91 -2.02 18.69
N GLN A 119 6.44 -1.04 17.94
CA GLN A 119 5.65 -0.32 16.94
C GLN A 119 5.13 -1.22 15.83
N ILE A 120 5.97 -2.14 15.33
CA ILE A 120 5.56 -3.11 14.29
C ILE A 120 4.43 -4.00 14.82
N THR A 121 4.56 -4.50 16.06
CA THR A 121 3.53 -5.30 16.72
C THR A 121 2.22 -4.53 16.85
N GLN A 122 2.28 -3.28 17.32
CA GLN A 122 1.09 -2.42 17.44
C GLN A 122 0.42 -2.20 16.09
N MET A 123 1.19 -1.88 15.05
CA MET A 123 0.67 -1.69 13.69
C MET A 123 -0.06 -2.94 13.17
N LYS A 124 0.49 -4.14 13.40
CA LYS A 124 -0.17 -5.40 13.02
C LYS A 124 -1.48 -5.61 13.77
N GLN A 125 -1.51 -5.32 15.07
CA GLN A 125 -2.72 -5.42 15.89
C GLN A 125 -3.80 -4.43 15.44
N ASP A 126 -3.43 -3.18 15.17
CA ASP A 126 -4.35 -2.14 14.68
C ASP A 126 -4.94 -2.51 13.33
N TYR A 127 -4.12 -3.03 12.42
CA TYR A 127 -4.58 -3.56 11.15
C TYR A 127 -5.59 -4.70 11.35
N ILE A 128 -5.29 -5.68 12.21
CA ILE A 128 -6.20 -6.79 12.50
C ILE A 128 -7.55 -6.25 12.99
N ALA A 129 -7.55 -5.33 13.95
CA ALA A 129 -8.77 -4.74 14.50
C ALA A 129 -9.57 -3.94 13.45
N ALA A 130 -8.89 -3.22 12.56
CA ALA A 130 -9.54 -2.52 11.45
C ALA A 130 -10.17 -3.50 10.45
N VAL A 131 -9.48 -4.59 10.13
CA VAL A 131 -10.00 -5.64 9.25
C VAL A 131 -11.18 -6.39 9.88
N ASP A 132 -11.18 -6.63 11.20
CA ASP A 132 -12.30 -7.27 11.89
C ASP A 132 -13.60 -6.47 11.67
N LYS A 133 -13.52 -5.14 11.85
CA LYS A 133 -14.65 -4.22 11.56
C LYS A 133 -15.06 -4.25 10.09
N LYS A 134 -14.09 -4.30 9.17
CA LYS A 134 -14.34 -4.32 7.72
C LYS A 134 -15.02 -5.62 7.28
N VAL A 135 -14.56 -6.77 7.78
CA VAL A 135 -15.15 -8.08 7.50
C VAL A 135 -16.59 -8.12 7.99
N ALA A 136 -16.87 -7.69 9.23
CA ALA A 136 -18.23 -7.63 9.75
C ALA A 136 -19.18 -6.78 8.88
N ARG A 137 -18.70 -5.63 8.40
CA ARG A 137 -19.45 -4.79 7.46
C ARG A 137 -19.70 -5.48 6.12
N LEU A 138 -18.68 -6.12 5.54
CA LEU A 138 -18.81 -6.84 4.27
C LEU A 138 -19.75 -8.02 4.37
N GLU A 139 -19.76 -8.76 5.49
CA GLU A 139 -20.71 -9.85 5.71
C GLU A 139 -22.15 -9.36 5.81
N SER A 140 -22.37 -8.22 6.47
CA SER A 140 -23.69 -7.57 6.51
C SER A 140 -24.16 -7.17 5.10
N LEU A 141 -23.27 -6.57 4.30
CA LEU A 141 -23.56 -6.21 2.91
C LEU A 141 -23.80 -7.43 2.03
N LEU A 142 -23.04 -8.51 2.19
CA LEU A 142 -23.23 -9.76 1.46
C LEU A 142 -24.61 -10.37 1.77
N LYS A 143 -25.00 -10.42 3.04
CA LYS A 143 -26.35 -10.87 3.45
C LYS A 143 -27.45 -10.00 2.83
N LYS A 144 -27.24 -8.68 2.77
CA LYS A 144 -28.16 -7.76 2.08
C LYS A 144 -28.20 -8.07 0.57
N GLY A 145 -27.06 -8.24 -0.09
CA GLY A 145 -26.95 -8.57 -1.50
C GLY A 145 -27.65 -9.87 -1.89
N ILE A 146 -27.54 -10.91 -1.05
CA ILE A 146 -28.25 -12.19 -1.25
C ILE A 146 -29.77 -11.97 -1.21
N ARG A 147 -30.29 -11.20 -0.24
CA ARG A 147 -31.72 -10.90 -0.15
C ARG A 147 -32.26 -10.12 -1.35
N HIS A 148 -31.43 -9.24 -1.91
CA HIS A 148 -31.75 -8.48 -3.12
C HIS A 148 -31.36 -9.18 -4.42
N GLN A 149 -30.97 -10.47 -4.37
CA GLN A 149 -30.69 -11.29 -5.54
C GLN A 149 -29.63 -10.67 -6.47
N LEU A 150 -28.56 -10.09 -5.89
CA LEU A 150 -27.43 -9.60 -6.68
C LEU A 150 -26.82 -10.72 -7.55
N PRO A 151 -26.21 -10.36 -8.69
CA PRO A 151 -25.55 -11.33 -9.58
C PRO A 151 -24.56 -12.23 -8.84
N ALA A 152 -24.47 -13.50 -9.26
CA ALA A 152 -23.64 -14.50 -8.61
C ALA A 152 -22.16 -14.08 -8.58
N GLU A 153 -21.69 -13.42 -9.63
CA GLU A 153 -20.32 -12.90 -9.74
C GLU A 153 -20.02 -11.87 -8.64
N GLN A 154 -20.94 -10.94 -8.39
CA GLN A 154 -20.76 -9.92 -7.34
C GLN A 154 -20.79 -10.53 -5.94
N LEU A 155 -21.66 -11.52 -5.74
CA LEU A 155 -21.71 -12.28 -4.49
C LEU A 155 -20.42 -13.07 -4.27
N GLN A 156 -19.84 -13.62 -5.33
CA GLN A 156 -18.58 -14.36 -5.25
C GLN A 156 -17.40 -13.43 -4.98
N GLU A 157 -17.32 -12.30 -5.66
CA GLU A 157 -16.27 -11.30 -5.43
C GLU A 157 -16.26 -10.82 -3.96
N ALA A 158 -17.44 -10.60 -3.37
CA ALA A 158 -17.55 -10.25 -1.96
C ALA A 158 -17.07 -11.37 -1.03
N ARG A 159 -17.35 -12.64 -1.34
CA ARG A 159 -16.86 -13.79 -0.58
C ARG A 159 -15.34 -13.90 -0.65
N ASP A 160 -14.77 -13.77 -1.84
CA ASP A 160 -13.33 -13.84 -2.07
C ASP A 160 -12.60 -12.73 -1.31
N LYS A 161 -13.15 -11.50 -1.34
CA LYS A 161 -12.64 -10.37 -0.54
C LYS A 161 -12.65 -10.66 0.96
N ILE A 162 -13.74 -11.21 1.49
CA ILE A 162 -13.83 -11.60 2.91
C ILE A 162 -12.78 -12.67 3.24
N GLN A 163 -12.62 -13.67 2.37
CA GLN A 163 -11.64 -14.73 2.55
C GLN A 163 -10.21 -14.19 2.56
N GLY A 164 -9.86 -13.33 1.60
CA GLY A 164 -8.52 -12.73 1.52
C GLY A 164 -8.18 -11.90 2.76
N LEU A 165 -9.13 -11.11 3.25
CA LEU A 165 -8.96 -10.34 4.50
C LEU A 165 -8.72 -11.25 5.71
N ARG A 166 -9.46 -12.36 5.82
CA ARG A 166 -9.28 -13.34 6.90
C ARG A 166 -7.95 -14.06 6.82
N ALA A 167 -7.50 -14.42 5.62
CA ALA A 167 -6.20 -15.06 5.42
C ALA A 167 -5.06 -14.15 5.88
N MET A 168 -5.10 -12.87 5.48
CA MET A 168 -4.12 -11.87 5.93
C MET A 168 -4.13 -11.71 7.46
N GLN A 169 -5.31 -11.63 8.08
CA GLN A 169 -5.40 -11.57 9.54
C GLN A 169 -4.83 -12.81 10.23
N ALA A 170 -5.10 -14.01 9.69
CA ALA A 170 -4.57 -15.25 10.24
C ALA A 170 -3.04 -15.28 10.18
N GLN A 171 -2.47 -14.81 9.06
CA GLN A 171 -1.02 -14.66 8.91
C GLN A 171 -0.45 -13.69 9.95
N LEU A 172 -1.01 -12.48 10.08
CA LEU A 172 -0.53 -11.50 11.04
C LEU A 172 -0.66 -11.99 12.48
N ARG A 173 -1.74 -12.71 12.82
CA ARG A 173 -1.91 -13.33 14.15
C ARG A 173 -0.86 -14.40 14.41
N HIS A 174 -0.47 -15.17 13.39
CA HIS A 174 0.61 -16.14 13.51
C HIS A 174 1.97 -15.46 13.75
N GLU A 175 2.28 -14.40 12.99
CA GLU A 175 3.52 -13.62 13.17
C GLU A 175 3.62 -12.94 14.54
N LEU A 176 2.48 -12.62 15.18
CA LEU A 176 2.42 -12.03 16.52
C LEU A 176 2.57 -13.06 17.65
N ALA A 177 2.44 -14.36 17.35
CA ALA A 177 2.54 -15.45 18.32
C ALA A 177 3.93 -16.12 18.35
N GLN A 178 4.83 -15.69 17.46
CA GLN A 178 6.24 -16.10 17.41
C GLN A 178 7.09 -15.19 18.31
#